data_AF-A0AA47BTQ1-F1
#
_entry.id   AF-A0AA47BTQ1-F1
#
_cell.length_a   1.000
_cell.length_b   1.000
_cell.length_c   1.000
_cell.angle_alpha   90.00
_cell.angle_beta   90.00
_cell.angle_gamma   90.00
#
_symmetry.space_group_name_H-M   'P 1'
#
loop_
_entity.id
_entity.type
_entity.pdbx_description
1 polymer ?
#
loop_
_entity_poly.entity_id
_entity_poly.type
_entity_poly.pdbx_seq_one_letter_code
_entity_poly.pdbx_strand_id
1 'polypeptide(L)'
;MKAPFGVAIVGCGTVGNAVAKLLLSQSSMLFERTGQQISLRALVDIDFDRARAAGLDEGLFRENFTAVLADERIHLIIETVGGLSIARTIIEKSLKAGKHVVSANKALLANYGTEIFELARKNGVCIGFEASCAGGIPIVRALVDGLLANSNEAIYGVVNGTANFILTEMVRNAKSYGDALKQAQADGIAEADSNLDVNGMDSAHKLTLLGSLAFGARISLDEIPVEGIDSLNSFDVSAGLELGYVPKLLAIGCQTKKGLELAVRPAFLAETHPLARVSGVFNAISVYGSDVGHTMYYGRGAGGRATASAVVSDVISIALGTWQVLFSKLSIWPDRGRKIQIADFGESTHRQYLRFLVKDRSGVVAKITAVLASRNISIKVFVLREDRHPSNLVPIVITTYEAREKDISEAMKSIIAMPPVDKDAARIPIIDEQMESN
;
A
#
# COMPACT_ATOMS: atom_id res chain seq x y z
N MET A 1 17.80 -7.04 -37.69
CA MET A 1 17.45 -7.21 -36.25
C MET A 1 17.59 -5.86 -35.57
N LYS A 2 16.64 -5.46 -34.70
CA LYS A 2 16.81 -4.25 -33.87
C LYS A 2 18.04 -4.42 -32.98
N ALA A 3 18.75 -3.32 -32.70
CA ALA A 3 19.88 -3.35 -31.77
C ALA A 3 19.41 -3.81 -30.37
N PRO A 4 20.25 -4.52 -29.60
CA PRO A 4 19.90 -4.93 -28.25
C PRO A 4 19.62 -3.74 -27.33
N PHE A 5 18.51 -3.80 -26.60
CA PHE A 5 18.15 -2.81 -25.58
C PHE A 5 18.96 -3.12 -24.30
N GLY A 6 20.07 -2.42 -24.13
CA GLY A 6 20.93 -2.58 -22.96
C GLY A 6 20.35 -1.95 -21.69
N VAL A 7 20.50 -2.67 -20.58
CA VAL A 7 20.06 -2.27 -19.23
C VAL A 7 21.20 -2.40 -18.24
N ALA A 8 21.20 -1.56 -17.21
CA ALA A 8 22.08 -1.68 -16.05
C ALA A 8 21.28 -1.68 -14.75
N ILE A 9 21.76 -2.41 -13.75
CA ILE A 9 21.16 -2.46 -12.42
C ILE A 9 22.08 -1.72 -11.45
N VAL A 10 21.50 -0.85 -10.62
CA VAL A 10 22.18 -0.15 -9.53
C VAL A 10 21.55 -0.64 -8.22
N GLY A 11 22.36 -1.28 -7.37
CA GLY A 11 21.93 -2.06 -6.22
C GLY A 11 21.82 -3.54 -6.54
N CYS A 12 22.60 -4.36 -5.85
CA CYS A 12 22.71 -5.82 -5.96
C CYS A 12 22.23 -6.50 -4.66
N GLY A 13 21.18 -5.93 -4.06
CA GLY A 13 20.44 -6.55 -2.96
C GLY A 13 19.51 -7.67 -3.43
N THR A 14 18.55 -8.06 -2.58
CA THR A 14 17.62 -9.17 -2.86
C THR A 14 16.84 -8.97 -4.16
N VAL A 15 16.35 -7.74 -4.43
CA VAL A 15 15.60 -7.42 -5.65
C VAL A 15 16.53 -7.33 -6.85
N GLY A 16 17.62 -6.57 -6.77
CA GLY A 16 18.58 -6.40 -7.87
C GLY A 16 19.13 -7.74 -8.39
N ASN A 17 19.51 -8.64 -7.47
CA ASN A 17 19.97 -9.99 -7.84
C ASN A 17 18.86 -10.83 -8.47
N ALA A 18 17.63 -10.73 -7.99
CA ALA A 18 16.50 -11.45 -8.57
C ALA A 18 16.17 -10.94 -9.99
N VAL A 19 16.27 -9.64 -10.24
CA VAL A 19 16.12 -9.03 -11.57
C VAL A 19 17.22 -9.49 -12.50
N ALA A 20 18.49 -9.43 -12.07
CA ALA A 20 19.63 -9.88 -12.87
C ALA A 20 19.48 -11.35 -13.29
N LYS A 21 19.14 -12.22 -12.33
CA LYS A 21 18.88 -13.64 -12.60
C LYS A 21 17.74 -13.85 -13.58
N LEU A 22 16.63 -13.12 -13.43
CA LEU A 22 15.48 -13.25 -14.31
C LEU A 22 15.84 -12.84 -15.74
N LEU A 23 16.51 -11.70 -15.92
CA LEU A 23 16.95 -11.23 -17.24
C LEU A 23 17.92 -12.20 -17.92
N LEU A 24 18.88 -12.75 -17.18
CA LEU A 24 19.88 -13.68 -17.73
C LEU A 24 19.25 -15.04 -18.08
N SER A 25 18.53 -15.64 -17.14
CA SER A 25 17.97 -17.00 -17.29
C SER A 25 16.79 -17.08 -18.27
N GLN A 26 16.05 -15.98 -18.47
CA GLN A 26 14.87 -15.95 -19.34
C GLN A 26 15.10 -15.20 -20.66
N SER A 27 16.35 -14.83 -20.99
CA SER A 27 16.68 -14.01 -22.16
C SER A 27 16.09 -14.54 -23.48
N SER A 28 16.18 -15.84 -23.76
CA SER A 28 15.60 -16.46 -24.95
C SER A 28 14.07 -16.35 -24.98
N MET A 29 13.41 -16.68 -23.87
CA MET A 29 11.94 -16.61 -23.75
C MET A 29 11.44 -15.17 -23.92
N LEU A 30 12.14 -14.20 -23.33
CA LEU A 30 11.81 -12.79 -23.48
C LEU A 30 11.97 -12.34 -24.94
N PHE A 31 13.04 -12.77 -25.62
CA PHE A 31 13.24 -12.45 -27.03
C PHE A 31 12.16 -13.05 -27.93
N GLU A 32 11.80 -14.33 -27.72
CA GLU A 32 10.75 -15.01 -28.48
C GLU A 32 9.39 -14.30 -28.35
N ARG A 33 9.05 -13.81 -27.14
CA ARG A 33 7.77 -13.13 -26.90
C ARG A 33 7.72 -11.70 -27.40
N THR A 34 8.85 -10.99 -27.38
CA THR A 34 8.89 -9.53 -27.59
C THR A 34 9.53 -9.12 -28.91
N GLY A 35 10.30 -10.01 -29.54
CA GLY A 35 11.15 -9.70 -30.69
C GLY A 35 12.28 -8.70 -30.37
N GLN A 36 12.44 -8.31 -29.10
CA GLN A 36 13.42 -7.32 -28.64
C GLN A 36 14.44 -7.99 -27.73
N GLN A 37 15.72 -7.95 -28.14
CA GLN A 37 16.79 -8.48 -27.30
C GLN A 37 17.05 -7.49 -26.16
N ILE A 38 16.87 -7.94 -24.91
CA ILE A 38 17.21 -7.18 -23.70
C ILE A 38 18.55 -7.70 -23.19
N SER A 39 19.51 -6.81 -22.98
CA SER A 39 20.88 -7.18 -22.61
C SER A 39 21.27 -6.52 -21.30
N LEU A 40 21.50 -7.34 -20.25
CA LEU A 40 22.11 -6.85 -19.02
C LEU A 40 23.58 -6.53 -19.27
N ARG A 41 23.95 -5.25 -19.15
CA ARG A 41 25.28 -4.74 -19.50
C ARG A 41 26.16 -4.44 -18.29
N ALA A 42 25.55 -4.07 -17.17
CA ALA A 42 26.27 -3.69 -15.97
C ALA A 42 25.46 -3.94 -14.69
N LEU A 43 26.18 -4.26 -13.62
CA LEU A 43 25.74 -4.28 -12.23
C LEU A 43 26.61 -3.29 -11.46
N VAL A 44 25.98 -2.38 -10.73
CA VAL A 44 26.65 -1.33 -9.96
C VAL A 44 26.26 -1.49 -8.50
N ASP A 45 27.24 -1.65 -7.63
CA ASP A 45 27.07 -1.67 -6.18
C ASP A 45 28.34 -1.14 -5.50
N ILE A 46 28.23 -0.78 -4.22
CA ILE A 46 29.35 -0.54 -3.32
C ILE A 46 29.99 -1.86 -2.84
N ASP A 47 29.21 -2.94 -2.82
CA ASP A 47 29.65 -4.29 -2.45
C ASP A 47 29.00 -5.35 -3.34
N PHE A 48 29.82 -6.21 -3.94
CA PHE A 48 29.39 -7.26 -4.87
C PHE A 48 29.30 -8.65 -4.22
N ASP A 49 29.55 -8.81 -2.93
CA ASP A 49 29.55 -10.13 -2.28
C ASP A 49 28.20 -10.84 -2.40
N ARG A 50 27.10 -10.10 -2.28
CA ARG A 50 25.76 -10.67 -2.51
C ARG A 50 25.55 -11.09 -3.97
N ALA A 51 26.08 -10.32 -4.93
CA ALA A 51 26.02 -10.65 -6.35
C ALA A 51 26.85 -11.90 -6.67
N ARG A 52 28.06 -12.02 -6.09
CA ARG A 52 28.94 -13.20 -6.19
C ARG A 52 28.27 -14.44 -5.60
N ALA A 53 27.75 -14.32 -4.37
CA ALA A 53 27.01 -15.41 -3.71
C ALA A 53 25.76 -15.81 -4.51
N ALA A 54 25.17 -14.88 -5.26
CA ALA A 54 24.08 -15.16 -6.17
C ALA A 54 24.52 -15.82 -7.49
N GLY A 55 25.82 -15.95 -7.77
CA GLY A 55 26.37 -16.57 -8.99
C GLY A 55 26.29 -15.66 -10.22
N LEU A 56 26.29 -14.34 -10.02
CA LEU A 56 26.31 -13.38 -11.13
C LEU A 56 27.74 -13.21 -11.68
N ASP A 57 27.85 -13.08 -13.00
CA ASP A 57 29.13 -12.92 -13.69
C ASP A 57 29.82 -11.60 -13.29
N GLU A 58 31.06 -11.71 -12.77
CA GLU A 58 31.86 -10.56 -12.36
C GLU A 58 32.22 -9.64 -13.54
N GLY A 59 32.20 -10.16 -14.78
CA GLY A 59 32.35 -9.35 -15.98
C GLY A 59 31.31 -8.24 -16.13
N LEU A 60 30.18 -8.33 -15.43
CA LEU A 60 29.14 -7.31 -15.38
C LEU A 60 29.37 -6.24 -14.29
N PHE A 61 30.27 -6.46 -13.33
CA PHE A 61 30.41 -5.58 -12.17
C PHE A 61 31.12 -4.28 -12.56
N ARG A 62 30.57 -3.15 -12.10
CA ARG A 62 31.09 -1.81 -12.39
C ARG A 62 31.03 -0.97 -11.12
N GLU A 63 32.19 -0.51 -10.65
CA GLU A 63 32.27 0.41 -9.51
C GLU A 63 31.95 1.87 -9.92
N ASN A 64 32.28 2.24 -11.16
CA ASN A 64 32.10 3.61 -11.65
C ASN A 64 30.72 3.79 -12.32
N PHE A 65 29.75 4.29 -11.56
CA PHE A 65 28.41 4.60 -12.08
C PHE A 65 28.42 5.65 -13.21
N THR A 66 29.33 6.62 -13.18
CA THR A 66 29.43 7.66 -14.22
C THR A 66 29.82 7.06 -15.58
N ALA A 67 30.71 6.06 -15.59
CA ALA A 67 31.06 5.35 -16.80
C ALA A 67 29.87 4.55 -17.37
N VAL A 68 29.03 3.99 -16.50
CA VAL A 68 27.78 3.30 -16.89
C VAL A 68 26.78 4.28 -17.52
N LEU A 69 26.67 5.50 -17.00
CA LEU A 69 25.80 6.53 -17.59
C LEU A 69 26.29 7.00 -18.97
N ALA A 70 27.61 7.04 -19.19
CA ALA A 70 28.20 7.45 -20.46
C ALA A 70 28.13 6.36 -21.56
N ASP A 71 27.85 5.10 -21.22
CA ASP A 71 27.76 4.01 -22.21
C ASP A 71 26.47 4.15 -23.04
N GLU A 72 26.61 4.46 -24.31
CA GLU A 72 25.50 4.61 -25.27
C GLU A 72 24.72 3.30 -25.50
N ARG A 73 25.32 2.15 -25.19
CA ARG A 73 24.66 0.84 -25.32
C ARG A 73 23.68 0.56 -24.18
N ILE A 74 23.71 1.37 -23.12
CA ILE A 74 22.82 1.27 -21.96
C ILE A 74 21.73 2.31 -22.14
N HIS A 75 20.47 1.88 -22.18
CA HIS A 75 19.32 2.75 -22.44
C HIS A 75 18.45 2.95 -21.19
N LEU A 76 18.54 2.03 -20.23
CA LEU A 76 17.70 2.00 -19.04
C LEU A 76 18.52 1.61 -17.80
N ILE A 77 18.27 2.33 -16.70
CA ILE A 77 18.84 2.07 -15.38
C ILE A 77 17.74 1.52 -14.46
N ILE A 78 18.00 0.39 -13.82
CA ILE A 78 17.14 -0.24 -12.82
C ILE A 78 17.69 0.13 -11.44
N GLU A 79 16.96 0.94 -10.67
CA GLU A 79 17.35 1.37 -9.34
C GLU A 79 16.72 0.48 -8.26
N THR A 80 17.56 -0.13 -7.42
CA THR A 80 17.16 -1.02 -6.31
C THR A 80 17.99 -0.81 -5.03
N VAL A 81 18.59 0.36 -4.85
CA VAL A 81 19.47 0.69 -3.71
C VAL A 81 18.66 0.96 -2.43
N GLY A 82 17.42 1.44 -2.58
CA GLY A 82 16.58 1.80 -1.44
C GLY A 82 17.02 3.12 -0.78
N GLY A 83 16.27 3.54 0.25
CA GLY A 83 16.47 4.84 0.90
C GLY A 83 16.07 6.03 0.02
N LEU A 84 16.22 7.26 0.52
CA LEU A 84 15.78 8.46 -0.20
C LEU A 84 16.93 9.17 -0.92
N SER A 85 18.02 9.52 -0.23
CA SER A 85 19.04 10.44 -0.76
C SER A 85 19.86 9.84 -1.92
N ILE A 86 20.41 8.64 -1.73
CA ILE A 86 21.27 7.98 -2.72
C ILE A 86 20.44 7.56 -3.93
N ALA A 87 19.30 6.92 -3.70
CA ALA A 87 18.37 6.52 -4.76
C ALA A 87 17.92 7.72 -5.61
N ARG A 88 17.54 8.84 -4.98
CA ARG A 88 17.21 10.09 -5.69
C ARG A 88 18.35 10.55 -6.59
N THR A 89 19.58 10.58 -6.04
CA THR A 89 20.76 11.03 -6.79
C THR A 89 21.03 10.15 -8.00
N ILE A 90 20.87 8.83 -7.86
CA ILE A 90 21.01 7.86 -8.94
C ILE A 90 19.98 8.13 -10.02
N ILE A 91 18.69 8.20 -9.65
CA ILE A 91 17.58 8.43 -10.60
C ILE A 91 17.78 9.76 -11.34
N GLU A 92 18.04 10.85 -10.64
CA GLU A 92 18.23 12.16 -11.28
C GLU A 92 19.40 12.18 -12.25
N LYS A 93 20.54 11.56 -11.90
CA LYS A 93 21.70 11.46 -12.79
C LYS A 93 21.38 10.60 -14.01
N SER A 94 20.68 9.49 -13.85
CA SER A 94 20.24 8.63 -14.96
C SER A 94 19.33 9.37 -15.94
N LEU A 95 18.31 10.07 -15.43
CA LEU A 95 17.37 10.82 -16.26
C LEU A 95 18.08 11.96 -17.01
N LYS A 96 18.98 12.71 -16.34
CA LYS A 96 19.79 13.78 -16.96
C LYS A 96 20.76 13.24 -18.03
N ALA A 97 21.21 12.01 -17.90
CA ALA A 97 22.03 11.32 -18.90
C ALA A 97 21.22 10.74 -20.07
N GLY A 98 19.91 11.04 -20.15
CA GLY A 98 19.04 10.53 -21.22
C GLY A 98 18.75 9.03 -21.11
N LYS A 99 18.86 8.45 -19.91
CA LYS A 99 18.52 7.04 -19.66
C LYS A 99 17.11 6.93 -19.07
N HIS A 100 16.34 5.94 -19.52
CA HIS A 100 15.11 5.56 -18.82
C HIS A 100 15.42 5.00 -17.44
N VAL A 101 14.44 5.04 -16.53
CA VAL A 101 14.61 4.51 -15.18
C VAL A 101 13.48 3.53 -14.85
N VAL A 102 13.79 2.45 -14.15
CA VAL A 102 12.81 1.61 -13.45
C VAL A 102 13.19 1.58 -11.96
N SER A 103 12.23 1.83 -11.06
CA SER A 103 12.48 1.81 -9.62
C SER A 103 11.35 1.13 -8.86
N ALA A 104 11.73 0.38 -7.82
CA ALA A 104 10.81 -0.19 -6.83
C ALA A 104 10.70 0.66 -5.54
N ASN A 105 11.28 1.86 -5.55
CA ASN A 105 11.43 2.70 -4.37
C ASN A 105 10.20 3.59 -4.13
N LYS A 106 9.15 2.97 -3.60
CA LYS A 106 7.88 3.61 -3.22
C LYS A 106 8.00 4.83 -2.30
N ALA A 107 8.90 4.78 -1.30
CA ALA A 107 9.08 5.91 -0.39
C ALA A 107 9.66 7.13 -1.13
N LEU A 108 10.65 6.90 -2.00
CA LEU A 108 11.19 7.96 -2.84
C LEU A 108 10.14 8.55 -3.78
N LEU A 109 9.38 7.70 -4.46
CA LEU A 109 8.36 8.15 -5.41
C LEU A 109 7.16 8.82 -4.74
N ALA A 110 6.78 8.41 -3.53
CA ALA A 110 5.73 9.08 -2.77
C ALA A 110 6.15 10.49 -2.30
N ASN A 111 7.42 10.69 -1.97
CA ASN A 111 7.93 11.98 -1.47
C ASN A 111 8.40 12.94 -2.57
N TYR A 112 8.97 12.41 -3.67
CA TYR A 112 9.63 13.20 -4.71
C TYR A 112 9.21 12.79 -6.13
N GLY A 113 8.10 12.06 -6.25
CA GLY A 113 7.61 11.55 -7.53
C GLY A 113 7.32 12.66 -8.52
N THR A 114 6.68 13.75 -8.08
CA THR A 114 6.37 14.90 -8.94
C THR A 114 7.63 15.41 -9.65
N GLU A 115 8.68 15.75 -8.90
CA GLU A 115 9.92 16.29 -9.46
C GLU A 115 10.67 15.27 -10.33
N ILE A 116 10.66 13.99 -9.95
CA ILE A 116 11.29 12.91 -10.71
C ILE A 116 10.59 12.73 -12.08
N PHE A 117 9.26 12.75 -12.10
CA PHE A 117 8.48 12.58 -13.33
C PHE A 117 8.63 13.79 -14.25
N GLU A 118 8.61 15.02 -13.70
CA GLU A 118 8.89 16.25 -14.45
C GLU A 118 10.30 16.21 -15.08
N LEU A 119 11.30 15.79 -14.30
CA LEU A 119 12.67 15.64 -14.79
C LEU A 119 12.76 14.61 -15.92
N ALA A 120 12.09 13.47 -15.79
CA ALA A 120 12.07 12.45 -16.83
C ALA A 120 11.53 13.01 -18.16
N ARG A 121 10.40 13.73 -18.09
CA ARG A 121 9.81 14.39 -19.28
C ARG A 121 10.72 15.42 -19.90
N LYS A 122 11.34 16.27 -19.08
CA LYS A 122 12.27 17.31 -19.56
C LYS A 122 13.43 16.73 -20.37
N ASN A 123 13.86 15.51 -20.05
CA ASN A 123 14.94 14.81 -20.73
C ASN A 123 14.45 13.81 -21.80
N GLY A 124 13.15 13.81 -22.15
CA GLY A 124 12.60 12.93 -23.18
C GLY A 124 12.62 11.44 -22.83
N VAL A 125 12.74 11.11 -21.53
CA VAL A 125 12.75 9.74 -21.01
C VAL A 125 11.53 9.49 -20.12
N CYS A 126 11.44 8.28 -19.56
CA CYS A 126 10.32 7.86 -18.73
C CYS A 126 10.81 7.06 -17.53
N ILE A 127 9.93 6.93 -16.53
CA ILE A 127 10.15 6.14 -15.33
C ILE A 127 9.09 5.04 -15.22
N GLY A 128 9.52 3.78 -15.08
CA GLY A 128 8.68 2.64 -14.71
C GLY A 128 8.72 2.39 -13.20
N PHE A 129 7.60 2.01 -12.60
CA PHE A 129 7.48 1.88 -11.15
C PHE A 129 6.42 0.88 -10.67
N GLU A 130 6.03 -0.09 -11.51
CA GLU A 130 5.03 -1.12 -11.14
C GLU A 130 5.39 -1.81 -9.81
N ALA A 131 6.68 -2.14 -9.67
CA ALA A 131 7.24 -2.81 -8.50
C ALA A 131 7.13 -2.01 -7.18
N SER A 132 6.86 -0.70 -7.25
CA SER A 132 6.72 0.17 -6.08
C SER A 132 5.36 0.04 -5.38
N CYS A 133 4.31 -0.40 -6.07
CA CYS A 133 2.96 -0.37 -5.51
C CYS A 133 2.57 -1.67 -4.80
N ALA A 134 2.67 -2.81 -5.48
CA ALA A 134 2.11 -4.07 -4.97
C ALA A 134 2.95 -5.30 -5.31
N GLY A 135 4.27 -5.14 -5.31
CA GLY A 135 5.21 -6.25 -5.56
C GLY A 135 5.08 -6.78 -6.97
N GLY A 136 4.53 -7.99 -7.12
CA GLY A 136 4.29 -8.62 -8.43
C GLY A 136 2.89 -8.42 -8.99
N ILE A 137 1.99 -7.74 -8.29
CA ILE A 137 0.62 -7.49 -8.74
C ILE A 137 0.64 -6.33 -9.76
N PRO A 138 0.12 -6.50 -11.00
CA PRO A 138 0.23 -5.51 -12.07
C PRO A 138 -0.83 -4.40 -11.96
N ILE A 139 -0.81 -3.69 -10.83
CA ILE A 139 -1.85 -2.70 -10.49
C ILE A 139 -1.62 -1.35 -11.19
N VAL A 140 -0.37 -0.90 -11.34
CA VAL A 140 -0.08 0.34 -12.07
C VAL A 140 -0.53 0.15 -13.52
N ARG A 141 -0.15 -0.95 -14.16
CA ARG A 141 -0.58 -1.29 -15.53
C ARG A 141 -2.09 -1.40 -15.65
N ALA A 142 -2.76 -2.00 -14.68
CA ALA A 142 -4.22 -2.03 -14.67
C ALA A 142 -4.81 -0.61 -14.71
N LEU A 143 -4.33 0.30 -13.86
CA LEU A 143 -4.83 1.67 -13.78
C LEU A 143 -4.50 2.53 -15.00
N VAL A 144 -3.31 2.37 -15.59
CA VAL A 144 -2.83 3.25 -16.69
C VAL A 144 -3.05 2.68 -18.10
N ASP A 145 -3.65 1.50 -18.21
CA ASP A 145 -3.94 0.85 -19.49
C ASP A 145 -5.34 0.22 -19.45
N GLY A 146 -5.50 -0.87 -18.69
CA GLY A 146 -6.73 -1.68 -18.71
C GLY A 146 -8.00 -0.97 -18.20
N LEU A 147 -7.84 -0.05 -17.24
CA LEU A 147 -8.95 0.65 -16.57
C LEU A 147 -9.14 2.08 -17.05
N LEU A 148 -8.40 2.54 -18.06
CA LEU A 148 -8.48 3.92 -18.57
C LEU A 148 -9.87 4.33 -19.08
N ALA A 149 -10.72 3.37 -19.45
CA ALA A 149 -12.09 3.63 -19.89
C ALA A 149 -13.05 3.95 -18.74
N ASN A 150 -12.63 3.78 -17.48
CA ASN A 150 -13.47 3.93 -16.30
C ASN A 150 -13.14 5.21 -15.54
N SER A 151 -14.15 5.77 -14.86
CA SER A 151 -13.93 6.64 -13.71
C SER A 151 -13.76 5.77 -12.47
N ASN A 152 -12.61 5.82 -11.82
CA ASN A 152 -12.40 5.06 -10.58
C ASN A 152 -13.15 5.75 -9.43
N GLU A 153 -14.09 5.04 -8.83
CA GLU A 153 -14.92 5.52 -7.72
C GLU A 153 -14.22 5.25 -6.39
N ALA A 154 -13.61 4.08 -6.23
CA ALA A 154 -12.90 3.71 -5.02
C ALA A 154 -11.76 2.72 -5.26
N ILE A 155 -10.76 2.78 -4.38
CA ILE A 155 -9.66 1.84 -4.26
C ILE A 155 -9.47 1.45 -2.79
N TYR A 156 -9.48 0.15 -2.53
CA TYR A 156 -9.22 -0.40 -1.20
C TYR A 156 -8.10 -1.42 -1.29
N GLY A 157 -7.06 -1.24 -0.49
CA GLY A 157 -5.84 -2.01 -0.58
C GLY A 157 -5.42 -2.63 0.74
N VAL A 158 -5.27 -3.95 0.77
CA VAL A 158 -4.40 -4.63 1.73
C VAL A 158 -3.01 -4.69 1.08
N VAL A 159 -2.21 -3.66 1.34
CA VAL A 159 -0.96 -3.41 0.59
C VAL A 159 0.32 -3.63 1.40
N ASN A 160 0.23 -4.05 2.66
CA ASN A 160 1.38 -4.38 3.49
C ASN A 160 1.32 -5.84 3.98
N GLY A 161 2.25 -6.66 3.51
CA GLY A 161 2.28 -8.10 3.82
C GLY A 161 2.64 -8.41 5.27
N THR A 162 3.51 -7.61 5.90
CA THR A 162 3.91 -7.78 7.31
C THR A 162 2.73 -7.52 8.25
N ALA A 163 2.07 -6.37 8.09
CA ALA A 163 0.88 -6.01 8.86
C ALA A 163 -0.27 -7.01 8.63
N ASN A 164 -0.50 -7.44 7.38
CA ASN A 164 -1.53 -8.43 7.08
C ASN A 164 -1.21 -9.81 7.71
N PHE A 165 0.06 -10.21 7.76
CA PHE A 165 0.47 -11.42 8.45
C PHE A 165 0.21 -11.32 9.95
N ILE A 166 0.60 -10.22 10.60
CA ILE A 166 0.36 -9.99 12.03
C ILE A 166 -1.15 -10.06 12.34
N LEU A 167 -1.99 -9.36 11.57
CA LEU A 167 -3.44 -9.41 11.74
C LEU A 167 -4.01 -10.82 11.48
N THR A 168 -3.45 -11.56 10.51
CA THR A 168 -3.85 -12.95 10.25
C THR A 168 -3.56 -13.84 11.46
N GLU A 169 -2.42 -13.66 12.12
CA GLU A 169 -2.04 -14.39 13.32
C GLU A 169 -2.91 -14.02 14.53
N MET A 170 -3.23 -12.73 14.69
CA MET A 170 -4.17 -12.28 15.73
C MET A 170 -5.56 -12.90 15.53
N VAL A 171 -6.03 -13.00 14.29
CA VAL A 171 -7.34 -13.58 13.94
C VAL A 171 -7.36 -15.11 14.13
N ARG A 172 -6.39 -15.83 13.56
CA ARG A 172 -6.44 -17.31 13.52
C ARG A 172 -6.05 -17.95 14.83
N ASN A 173 -5.11 -17.36 15.55
CA ASN A 173 -4.49 -17.95 16.73
C ASN A 173 -4.82 -17.16 18.02
N ALA A 174 -5.74 -16.19 17.95
CA ALA A 174 -6.15 -15.33 19.06
C ALA A 174 -4.96 -14.68 19.79
N LYS A 175 -3.87 -14.39 19.06
CA LYS A 175 -2.63 -13.82 19.62
C LYS A 175 -2.82 -12.34 19.95
N SER A 176 -2.07 -11.89 20.96
CA SER A 176 -1.85 -10.45 21.17
C SER A 176 -1.05 -9.87 19.99
N TYR A 177 -1.17 -8.56 19.74
CA TYR A 177 -0.34 -7.86 18.75
C TYR A 177 1.16 -8.13 18.98
N GLY A 178 1.61 -8.04 20.23
CA GLY A 178 3.02 -8.23 20.59
C GLY A 178 3.54 -9.65 20.30
N ASP A 179 2.72 -10.68 20.54
CA ASP A 179 3.12 -12.06 20.25
C ASP A 179 3.08 -12.38 18.76
N ALA A 180 2.11 -11.81 18.04
CA ALA A 180 2.03 -11.93 16.58
C ALA A 180 3.22 -11.23 15.89
N LEU A 181 3.63 -10.05 16.38
CA LEU A 181 4.83 -9.35 15.91
C LEU A 181 6.11 -10.17 16.15
N LYS A 182 6.29 -10.71 17.36
CA LYS A 182 7.44 -11.58 17.67
C LYS A 182 7.50 -12.80 16.76
N GLN A 183 6.35 -13.42 16.47
CA GLN A 183 6.27 -14.52 15.53
C GLN A 183 6.69 -14.09 14.11
N ALA A 184 6.18 -12.95 13.63
CA ALA A 184 6.54 -12.42 12.32
C ALA A 184 8.06 -12.16 12.20
N GLN A 185 8.71 -11.70 13.28
CA GLN A 185 10.16 -11.51 13.34
C GLN A 185 10.91 -12.86 13.33
N ALA A 186 10.44 -13.85 14.09
CA ALA A 186 11.03 -15.18 14.12
C ALA A 186 10.95 -15.89 12.76
N ASP A 187 9.85 -15.68 12.02
CA ASP A 187 9.63 -16.25 10.68
C ASP A 187 10.36 -15.46 9.57
N GLY A 188 11.07 -14.38 9.91
CA GLY A 188 11.77 -13.53 8.95
C GLY A 188 10.84 -12.73 8.03
N ILE A 189 9.57 -12.57 8.42
CA ILE A 189 8.56 -11.80 7.70
C ILE A 189 8.69 -10.31 8.07
N ALA A 190 8.91 -10.01 9.35
CA ALA A 190 9.17 -8.67 9.85
C ALA A 190 10.66 -8.50 10.16
N GLU A 191 11.23 -7.35 9.82
CA GLU A 191 12.57 -6.98 10.27
C GLU A 191 12.56 -6.61 11.77
N ALA A 192 13.75 -6.52 12.36
CA ALA A 192 13.90 -6.10 13.76
C ALA A 192 13.31 -4.70 14.00
N ASP A 193 13.57 -3.77 13.07
CA ASP A 193 12.85 -2.50 12.95
C ASP A 193 11.76 -2.63 11.88
N SER A 194 10.53 -2.92 12.31
CA SER A 194 9.35 -3.06 11.44
C SER A 194 8.38 -1.89 11.58
N ASN A 195 8.85 -0.75 12.13
CA ASN A 195 7.98 0.38 12.46
C ASN A 195 7.20 0.89 11.24
N LEU A 196 7.87 1.00 10.08
CA LEU A 196 7.24 1.45 8.82
C LEU A 196 6.09 0.55 8.34
N ASP A 197 6.13 -0.74 8.68
CA ASP A 197 5.08 -1.68 8.31
C ASP A 197 3.89 -1.58 9.27
N VAL A 198 4.16 -1.60 10.57
CA VAL A 198 3.11 -1.66 11.60
C VAL A 198 2.42 -0.32 11.84
N ASN A 199 3.13 0.80 11.64
CA ASN A 199 2.56 2.15 11.77
C ASN A 199 1.78 2.60 10.53
N GLY A 200 1.78 1.82 9.45
CA GLY A 200 1.02 2.10 8.22
C GLY A 200 1.72 2.99 7.18
N MET A 201 2.92 3.52 7.44
CA MET A 201 3.61 4.41 6.51
C MET A 201 3.97 3.75 5.18
N ASP A 202 4.30 2.46 5.18
CA ASP A 202 4.50 1.69 3.93
C ASP A 202 3.23 1.67 3.06
N SER A 203 2.07 1.45 3.68
CA SER A 203 0.78 1.50 3.00
C SER A 203 0.46 2.92 2.52
N ALA A 204 0.85 3.95 3.28
CA ALA A 204 0.65 5.35 2.90
C ALA A 204 1.45 5.72 1.66
N HIS A 205 2.74 5.33 1.58
CA HIS A 205 3.54 5.51 0.36
C HIS A 205 2.89 4.89 -0.88
N LYS A 206 2.35 3.68 -0.73
CA LYS A 206 1.66 2.97 -1.83
C LYS A 206 0.34 3.66 -2.19
N LEU A 207 -0.42 4.12 -1.19
CA LEU A 207 -1.66 4.86 -1.40
C LEU A 207 -1.41 6.19 -2.11
N THR A 208 -0.34 6.92 -1.81
CA THR A 208 0.01 8.16 -2.51
C THR A 208 0.14 7.91 -4.02
N LEU A 209 0.85 6.85 -4.42
CA LEU A 209 1.05 6.52 -5.83
C LEU A 209 -0.23 5.97 -6.47
N LEU A 210 -0.88 5.00 -5.82
CA LEU A 210 -2.09 4.36 -6.32
C LEU A 210 -3.25 5.34 -6.44
N GLY A 211 -3.47 6.18 -5.42
CA GLY A 211 -4.49 7.22 -5.44
C GLY A 211 -4.23 8.26 -6.53
N SER A 212 -2.96 8.67 -6.72
CA SER A 212 -2.63 9.64 -7.77
C SER A 212 -3.00 9.10 -9.15
N LEU A 213 -2.70 7.83 -9.41
CA LEU A 213 -3.04 7.17 -10.66
C LEU A 213 -4.53 6.92 -10.82
N ALA A 214 -5.19 6.36 -9.80
CA ALA A 214 -6.59 5.98 -9.86
C ALA A 214 -7.50 7.20 -10.06
N PHE A 215 -7.21 8.32 -9.38
CA PHE A 215 -8.05 9.52 -9.42
C PHE A 215 -7.49 10.62 -10.33
N GLY A 216 -6.36 10.38 -11.01
CA GLY A 216 -5.68 11.39 -11.83
C GLY A 216 -5.36 12.65 -11.04
N ALA A 217 -4.92 12.49 -9.80
CA ALA A 217 -4.79 13.52 -8.78
C ALA A 217 -3.33 13.74 -8.37
N ARG A 218 -2.99 14.97 -7.97
CA ARG A 218 -1.78 15.25 -7.20
C ARG A 218 -2.09 15.04 -5.73
N ILE A 219 -1.52 13.98 -5.14
CA ILE A 219 -1.68 13.63 -3.73
C ILE A 219 -0.36 13.82 -3.03
N SER A 220 -0.36 14.55 -1.90
CA SER A 220 0.81 14.64 -1.03
C SER A 220 0.72 13.63 0.12
N LEU A 221 1.86 13.04 0.53
CA LEU A 221 1.88 12.02 1.58
C LEU A 221 1.40 12.55 2.94
N ASP A 222 1.69 13.81 3.24
CA ASP A 222 1.28 14.52 4.46
C ASP A 222 -0.24 14.80 4.54
N GLU A 223 -0.95 14.68 3.41
CA GLU A 223 -2.42 14.81 3.37
C GLU A 223 -3.14 13.49 3.71
N ILE A 224 -2.41 12.38 3.86
CA ILE A 224 -3.00 11.06 4.14
C ILE A 224 -2.93 10.80 5.66
N PRO A 225 -4.08 10.74 6.37
CA PRO A 225 -4.12 10.26 7.74
C PRO A 225 -3.66 8.80 7.82
N VAL A 226 -2.75 8.52 8.77
CA VAL A 226 -2.17 7.18 8.96
C VAL A 226 -2.37 6.72 10.40
N GLU A 227 -2.97 5.54 10.57
CA GLU A 227 -3.12 4.82 11.81
C GLU A 227 -2.56 3.40 11.63
N GLY A 228 -1.72 2.96 12.56
CA GLY A 228 -1.09 1.64 12.55
C GLY A 228 -1.95 0.54 13.16
N ILE A 229 -1.43 -0.70 13.16
CA ILE A 229 -2.08 -1.87 13.79
C ILE A 229 -1.63 -2.10 15.24
N ASP A 230 -0.66 -1.33 15.72
CA ASP A 230 -0.03 -1.44 17.03
C ASP A 230 -0.97 -1.08 18.20
N SER A 231 -2.06 -0.37 17.91
CA SER A 231 -3.11 -0.03 18.87
C SER A 231 -4.20 -1.10 19.02
N LEU A 232 -4.19 -2.16 18.20
CA LEU A 232 -5.27 -3.16 18.19
C LEU A 232 -5.17 -4.13 19.37
N ASN A 233 -6.25 -4.21 20.13
CA ASN A 233 -6.40 -5.16 21.22
C ASN A 233 -6.93 -6.51 20.70
N SER A 234 -6.41 -7.62 21.21
CA SER A 234 -6.90 -8.97 20.86
C SER A 234 -8.37 -9.19 21.24
N PHE A 235 -8.85 -8.53 22.28
CA PHE A 235 -10.28 -8.52 22.63
C PHE A 235 -11.12 -7.93 21.49
N ASP A 236 -10.71 -6.78 20.94
CA ASP A 236 -11.44 -6.11 19.87
C ASP A 236 -11.44 -6.95 18.59
N VAL A 237 -10.32 -7.61 18.29
CA VAL A 237 -10.24 -8.57 17.18
C VAL A 237 -11.22 -9.74 17.39
N SER A 238 -11.23 -10.36 18.57
CA SER A 238 -12.16 -11.47 18.87
C SER A 238 -13.62 -11.05 18.81
N ALA A 239 -13.96 -9.92 19.42
CA ALA A 239 -15.31 -9.38 19.42
C ALA A 239 -15.77 -8.99 18.00
N GLY A 240 -14.88 -8.42 17.18
CA GLY A 240 -15.15 -8.15 15.77
C GLY A 240 -15.47 -9.42 14.98
N LEU A 241 -14.68 -10.49 15.18
CA LEU A 241 -14.89 -11.78 14.51
C LEU A 241 -16.21 -12.43 14.90
N GLU A 242 -16.58 -12.41 16.18
CA GLU A 242 -17.89 -12.90 16.66
C GLU A 242 -19.07 -12.15 16.01
N LEU A 243 -18.86 -10.88 15.64
CA LEU A 243 -19.82 -10.04 14.93
C LEU A 243 -19.75 -10.18 13.40
N GLY A 244 -18.92 -11.07 12.87
CA GLY A 244 -18.76 -11.35 11.44
C GLY A 244 -17.83 -10.37 10.71
N TYR A 245 -16.88 -9.76 11.42
CA TYR A 245 -15.93 -8.80 10.86
C TYR A 245 -14.46 -9.23 11.04
N VAL A 246 -13.65 -9.01 10.01
CA VAL A 246 -12.22 -9.31 10.00
C VAL A 246 -11.41 -8.00 9.96
N PRO A 247 -10.43 -7.80 10.86
CA PRO A 247 -9.59 -6.61 10.84
C PRO A 247 -8.58 -6.67 9.68
N LYS A 248 -8.40 -5.54 8.99
CA LYS A 248 -7.38 -5.31 7.98
C LYS A 248 -6.77 -3.92 8.14
N LEU A 249 -5.47 -3.78 7.86
CA LEU A 249 -4.87 -2.49 7.60
C LEU A 249 -5.17 -2.12 6.15
N LEU A 250 -6.07 -1.15 5.95
CA LEU A 250 -6.51 -0.73 4.62
C LEU A 250 -5.85 0.57 4.22
N ALA A 251 -5.35 0.60 2.98
CA ALA A 251 -5.15 1.81 2.21
C ALA A 251 -6.46 2.14 1.47
N ILE A 252 -7.07 3.27 1.78
CA ILE A 252 -8.41 3.66 1.34
C ILE A 252 -8.27 4.90 0.46
N GLY A 253 -8.84 4.85 -0.74
CA GLY A 253 -9.09 6.02 -1.57
C GLY A 253 -10.51 5.97 -2.11
N CYS A 254 -11.32 6.99 -1.88
CA CYS A 254 -12.72 7.01 -2.34
C CYS A 254 -13.10 8.40 -2.84
N GLN A 255 -13.67 8.45 -4.05
CA GLN A 255 -14.21 9.67 -4.61
C GLN A 255 -15.57 9.95 -3.97
N THR A 256 -15.65 11.02 -3.17
CA THR A 256 -16.90 11.46 -2.53
C THR A 256 -17.41 12.75 -3.18
N LYS A 257 -18.65 13.13 -2.84
CA LYS A 257 -19.22 14.43 -3.22
C LYS A 257 -18.47 15.64 -2.61
N LYS A 258 -17.73 15.43 -1.51
CA LYS A 258 -16.99 16.47 -0.78
C LYS A 258 -15.51 16.55 -1.18
N GLY A 259 -15.04 15.65 -2.03
CA GLY A 259 -13.63 15.53 -2.41
C GLY A 259 -13.14 14.09 -2.36
N LEU A 260 -11.84 13.93 -2.54
CA LEU A 260 -11.17 12.63 -2.47
C LEU A 260 -10.88 12.28 -1.01
N GLU A 261 -11.49 11.22 -0.50
CA GLU A 261 -11.17 10.66 0.80
C GLU A 261 -9.94 9.76 0.67
N LEU A 262 -8.93 9.97 1.52
CA LEU A 262 -7.72 9.14 1.61
C LEU A 262 -7.46 8.80 3.07
N ALA A 263 -7.10 7.56 3.36
CA ALA A 263 -6.65 7.15 4.68
C ALA A 263 -5.90 5.83 4.65
N VAL A 264 -4.99 5.64 5.62
CA VAL A 264 -4.47 4.33 5.98
C VAL A 264 -4.83 4.05 7.43
N ARG A 265 -5.57 2.98 7.70
CA ARG A 265 -5.94 2.62 9.07
C ARG A 265 -6.41 1.18 9.22
N PRO A 266 -6.39 0.62 10.45
CA PRO A 266 -7.16 -0.58 10.75
C PRO A 266 -8.65 -0.34 10.49
N ALA A 267 -9.27 -1.31 9.84
CA ALA A 267 -10.68 -1.32 9.57
C ALA A 267 -11.22 -2.74 9.64
N PHE A 268 -12.48 -2.85 10.04
CA PHE A 268 -13.24 -4.08 9.96
C PHE A 268 -13.88 -4.20 8.58
N LEU A 269 -13.73 -5.36 7.97
CA LEU A 269 -14.46 -5.77 6.78
C LEU A 269 -15.41 -6.90 7.14
N ALA A 270 -16.60 -6.93 6.54
CA ALA A 270 -17.46 -8.10 6.65
C ALA A 270 -16.73 -9.35 6.14
N GLU A 271 -16.92 -10.50 6.78
CA GLU A 271 -16.30 -11.77 6.36
C GLU A 271 -16.62 -12.18 4.91
N THR A 272 -17.72 -11.66 4.36
CA THR A 272 -18.14 -11.86 2.97
C THR A 272 -17.35 -11.00 1.99
N HIS A 273 -16.74 -9.90 2.44
CA HIS A 273 -15.99 -8.99 1.57
C HIS A 273 -14.73 -9.69 1.04
N PRO A 274 -14.41 -9.64 -0.27
CA PRO A 274 -13.26 -10.33 -0.85
C PRO A 274 -11.91 -10.01 -0.18
N LEU A 275 -11.66 -8.73 0.12
CA LEU A 275 -10.46 -8.30 0.88
C LEU A 275 -10.34 -8.91 2.28
N ALA A 276 -11.44 -9.29 2.96
CA ALA A 276 -11.38 -9.92 4.28
C ALA A 276 -10.66 -11.28 4.23
N ARG A 277 -10.73 -11.97 3.08
CA ARG A 277 -10.13 -13.30 2.89
C ARG A 277 -8.62 -13.26 2.60
N VAL A 278 -8.06 -12.09 2.30
CA VAL A 278 -6.64 -11.90 1.98
C VAL A 278 -5.80 -12.11 3.24
N SER A 279 -5.07 -13.22 3.32
CA SER A 279 -4.39 -13.66 4.55
C SER A 279 -2.88 -13.81 4.36
N GLY A 280 -2.14 -13.81 5.47
CA GLY A 280 -0.68 -13.99 5.48
C GLY A 280 0.04 -12.81 4.82
N VAL A 281 1.11 -13.10 4.07
CA VAL A 281 1.96 -12.09 3.40
C VAL A 281 1.44 -11.64 2.03
N PHE A 282 0.21 -12.02 1.69
CA PHE A 282 -0.42 -11.64 0.42
C PHE A 282 -1.01 -10.23 0.50
N ASN A 283 -1.00 -9.58 -0.65
CA ASN A 283 -1.63 -8.28 -0.86
C ASN A 283 -2.83 -8.42 -1.79
N ALA A 284 -3.74 -7.46 -1.70
CA ALA A 284 -4.75 -7.28 -2.71
C ALA A 284 -5.21 -5.82 -2.83
N ILE A 285 -5.64 -5.46 -4.02
CA ILE A 285 -6.18 -4.14 -4.33
C ILE A 285 -7.52 -4.35 -5.03
N SER A 286 -8.60 -3.85 -4.42
CA SER A 286 -9.91 -3.73 -5.05
C SER A 286 -10.03 -2.36 -5.69
N VAL A 287 -10.43 -2.32 -6.96
CA VAL A 287 -10.72 -1.09 -7.70
C VAL A 287 -12.17 -1.17 -8.16
N TYR A 288 -12.94 -0.13 -7.83
CA TYR A 288 -14.33 0.05 -8.23
C TYR A 288 -14.35 1.11 -9.32
N GLY A 289 -14.69 0.72 -10.54
CA GLY A 289 -14.80 1.62 -11.69
C GLY A 289 -16.24 1.75 -12.16
N SER A 290 -16.58 2.92 -12.72
CA SER A 290 -17.94 3.27 -13.17
C SER A 290 -18.60 2.25 -14.09
N ASP A 291 -17.83 1.61 -14.98
CA ASP A 291 -18.39 0.73 -16.02
C ASP A 291 -17.96 -0.73 -15.85
N VAL A 292 -16.77 -0.97 -15.28
CA VAL A 292 -16.23 -2.31 -15.01
C VAL A 292 -16.76 -2.92 -13.71
N GLY A 293 -17.34 -2.11 -12.83
CA GLY A 293 -17.74 -2.51 -11.48
C GLY A 293 -16.53 -2.84 -10.61
N HIS A 294 -16.66 -3.86 -9.77
CA HIS A 294 -15.59 -4.33 -8.89
C HIS A 294 -14.56 -5.23 -9.59
N THR A 295 -13.30 -4.81 -9.56
CA THR A 295 -12.16 -5.65 -9.95
C THR A 295 -11.20 -5.81 -8.77
N MET A 296 -10.62 -7.00 -8.61
CA MET A 296 -9.68 -7.29 -7.52
C MET A 296 -8.40 -7.93 -8.05
N TYR A 297 -7.27 -7.35 -7.67
CA TYR A 297 -5.93 -7.81 -8.02
C TYR A 297 -5.27 -8.41 -6.78
N TYR A 298 -4.96 -9.70 -6.81
CA TYR A 298 -4.44 -10.46 -5.66
C TYR A 298 -3.11 -11.12 -5.98
N GLY A 299 -2.18 -11.11 -5.03
CA GLY A 299 -0.89 -11.77 -5.20
C GLY A 299 0.12 -11.44 -4.12
N ARG A 300 1.39 -11.75 -4.37
CA ARG A 300 2.48 -11.43 -3.45
C ARG A 300 2.87 -9.96 -3.59
N GLY A 301 2.70 -9.20 -2.49
CA GLY A 301 3.03 -7.79 -2.40
C GLY A 301 4.49 -7.44 -2.19
N ALA A 302 5.32 -8.43 -1.90
CA ALA A 302 6.74 -8.30 -1.59
C ALA A 302 7.50 -9.58 -1.98
N GLY A 303 8.83 -9.52 -1.81
CA GLY A 303 9.75 -10.63 -2.06
C GLY A 303 10.47 -10.52 -3.41
N GLY A 304 11.76 -10.88 -3.40
CA GLY A 304 12.69 -10.60 -4.51
C GLY A 304 12.19 -11.05 -5.89
N ARG A 305 11.63 -12.26 -6.01
CA ARG A 305 11.12 -12.77 -7.30
C ARG A 305 9.85 -12.07 -7.78
N ALA A 306 8.90 -11.80 -6.89
CA ALA A 306 7.65 -11.12 -7.25
C ALA A 306 7.93 -9.68 -7.71
N THR A 307 8.75 -8.95 -6.94
CA THR A 307 9.19 -7.59 -7.30
C THR A 307 10.02 -7.59 -8.58
N ALA A 308 10.92 -8.57 -8.78
CA ALA A 308 11.69 -8.69 -10.01
C ALA A 308 10.81 -8.91 -11.25
N SER A 309 9.70 -9.65 -11.12
CA SER A 309 8.72 -9.82 -12.20
C SER A 309 8.14 -8.49 -12.66
N ALA A 310 7.73 -7.62 -11.73
CA ALA A 310 7.20 -6.30 -12.05
C ALA A 310 8.28 -5.37 -12.65
N VAL A 311 9.49 -5.37 -12.10
CA VAL A 311 10.63 -4.62 -12.65
C VAL A 311 10.91 -5.03 -14.10
N VAL A 312 10.97 -6.33 -14.38
CA VAL A 312 11.24 -6.81 -15.75
C VAL A 312 10.07 -6.51 -16.69
N SER A 313 8.83 -6.52 -16.20
CA SER A 313 7.66 -6.07 -16.98
C SER A 313 7.80 -4.60 -17.42
N ASP A 314 8.25 -3.71 -16.54
CA ASP A 314 8.52 -2.31 -16.87
C ASP A 314 9.66 -2.19 -17.89
N VAL A 315 10.74 -2.94 -17.70
CA VAL A 315 11.88 -2.99 -18.65
C VAL A 315 11.41 -3.38 -20.05
N ILE A 316 10.59 -4.43 -20.17
CA ILE A 316 10.03 -4.89 -21.45
C ILE A 316 9.17 -3.79 -22.06
N SER A 317 8.29 -3.19 -21.26
CA SER A 317 7.35 -2.16 -21.74
C SER A 317 8.06 -0.91 -22.25
N ILE A 318 9.16 -0.52 -21.61
CA ILE A 318 10.01 0.59 -22.04
C ILE A 318 10.81 0.20 -23.29
N ALA A 319 11.39 -1.00 -23.32
CA ALA A 319 12.14 -1.49 -24.49
C ALA A 319 11.27 -1.58 -25.76
N LEU A 320 9.98 -1.90 -25.59
CA LEU A 320 8.99 -1.93 -26.68
C LEU A 320 8.40 -0.55 -27.00
N GLY A 321 8.68 0.47 -26.19
CA GLY A 321 8.17 1.84 -26.35
C GLY A 321 6.73 2.08 -25.90
N THR A 322 5.99 1.02 -25.54
CA THR A 322 4.61 1.13 -25.03
C THR A 322 4.51 2.03 -23.80
N TRP A 323 5.42 1.87 -22.84
CA TRP A 323 5.44 2.69 -21.62
C TRP A 323 5.76 4.16 -21.91
N GLN A 324 6.66 4.42 -22.87
CA GLN A 324 7.02 5.79 -23.26
C GLN A 324 5.80 6.52 -23.86
N VAL A 325 4.99 5.84 -24.66
CA VAL A 325 3.74 6.40 -25.21
C VAL A 325 2.78 6.75 -24.08
N LEU A 326 2.46 5.80 -23.18
CA LEU A 326 1.57 6.03 -22.05
C LEU A 326 2.10 7.16 -21.15
N PHE A 327 3.38 7.11 -20.81
CA PHE A 327 4.04 8.13 -20.02
C PHE A 327 3.85 9.51 -20.66
N SER A 328 4.17 9.67 -21.94
CA SER A 328 4.09 10.97 -22.63
C SER A 328 2.66 11.52 -22.79
N LYS A 329 1.66 10.65 -22.98
CA LYS A 329 0.30 11.04 -23.37
C LYS A 329 -0.65 11.22 -22.20
N LEU A 330 -0.58 10.36 -21.19
CA LEU A 330 -1.54 10.40 -20.09
C LEU A 330 -1.32 11.62 -19.19
N SER A 331 -2.41 12.11 -18.59
CA SER A 331 -2.44 13.22 -17.64
C SER A 331 -2.70 12.78 -16.19
N ILE A 332 -2.69 11.46 -15.93
CA ILE A 332 -2.97 10.87 -14.61
C ILE A 332 -1.71 10.68 -13.75
N TRP A 333 -0.54 10.94 -14.31
CA TRP A 333 0.73 10.81 -13.59
C TRP A 333 0.83 11.85 -12.46
N PRO A 334 1.59 11.57 -11.38
CA PRO A 334 1.74 12.50 -10.26
C PRO A 334 2.11 13.93 -10.67
N ASP A 335 2.96 14.10 -11.69
CA ASP A 335 3.36 15.42 -12.17
C ASP A 335 2.32 16.16 -13.03
N ARG A 336 1.31 15.46 -13.55
CA ARG A 336 0.26 16.03 -14.42
C ARG A 336 -1.14 15.95 -13.83
N GLY A 337 -1.31 15.20 -12.76
CA GLY A 337 -2.56 15.05 -12.05
C GLY A 337 -3.16 16.40 -11.68
N ARG A 338 -4.48 16.45 -11.61
CA ARG A 338 -5.20 17.64 -11.19
C ARG A 338 -4.97 17.85 -9.70
N LYS A 339 -4.90 19.11 -9.26
CA LYS A 339 -5.03 19.39 -7.83
C LYS A 339 -6.48 19.12 -7.44
N ILE A 340 -6.71 18.14 -6.57
CA ILE A 340 -8.03 17.77 -6.09
C ILE A 340 -8.16 18.20 -4.63
N GLN A 341 -9.37 18.55 -4.22
CA GLN A 341 -9.68 18.77 -2.82
C GLN A 341 -9.70 17.40 -2.10
N ILE A 342 -8.75 17.21 -1.19
CA ILE A 342 -8.82 16.10 -0.22
C ILE A 342 -9.98 16.38 0.73
N ALA A 343 -10.86 15.41 0.90
CA ALA A 343 -12.00 15.52 1.80
C ALA A 343 -11.50 15.63 3.25
N ASP A 344 -12.17 16.44 4.06
CA ASP A 344 -11.91 16.44 5.50
C ASP A 344 -12.26 15.06 6.06
N PHE A 345 -11.27 14.38 6.62
CA PHE A 345 -11.43 13.06 7.21
C PHE A 345 -12.50 13.03 8.32
N GLY A 346 -12.71 14.14 9.03
CA GLY A 346 -13.78 14.26 10.02
C GLY A 346 -15.19 14.22 9.42
N GLU A 347 -15.31 14.54 8.13
CA GLU A 347 -16.57 14.55 7.38
C GLU A 347 -16.87 13.22 6.68
N SER A 348 -15.93 12.27 6.69
CA SER A 348 -16.13 10.90 6.23
C SER A 348 -17.22 10.19 7.03
N THR A 349 -18.02 9.38 6.37
CA THR A 349 -19.13 8.63 6.96
C THR A 349 -18.91 7.14 6.83
N HIS A 350 -18.74 6.46 7.96
CA HIS A 350 -18.54 5.00 8.01
C HIS A 350 -19.34 4.43 9.19
N ARG A 351 -19.67 3.14 9.13
CA ARG A 351 -20.08 2.41 10.33
C ARG A 351 -18.88 2.27 11.27
N GLN A 352 -19.14 2.13 12.56
CA GLN A 352 -18.08 2.08 13.57
C GLN A 352 -18.32 0.93 14.54
N TYR A 353 -17.25 0.21 14.86
CA TYR A 353 -17.15 -0.61 16.07
C TYR A 353 -16.65 0.27 17.20
N LEU A 354 -17.33 0.24 18.34
CA LEU A 354 -16.97 0.97 19.56
C LEU A 354 -16.90 -0.02 20.73
N ARG A 355 -15.85 0.08 21.54
CA ARG A 355 -15.74 -0.63 22.82
C ARG A 355 -15.57 0.36 23.96
N PHE A 356 -16.32 0.16 25.03
CA PHE A 356 -16.15 0.86 26.30
C PHE A 356 -16.04 -0.14 27.44
N LEU A 357 -15.04 0.03 28.31
CA LEU A 357 -15.01 -0.69 29.59
C LEU A 357 -15.76 0.12 30.65
N VAL A 358 -16.70 -0.51 31.35
CA VAL A 358 -17.54 0.18 32.34
C VAL A 358 -17.61 -0.59 33.65
N LYS A 359 -17.83 0.11 34.77
CA LYS A 359 -18.26 -0.58 36.00
C LYS A 359 -19.70 -1.02 35.87
N ASP A 360 -19.99 -2.24 36.31
CA ASP A 360 -21.33 -2.79 36.36
C ASP A 360 -22.20 -2.01 37.36
N ARG A 361 -22.93 -1.01 36.83
CA ARG A 361 -23.80 -0.11 37.58
C ARG A 361 -25.03 0.24 36.73
N SER A 362 -26.17 0.36 37.38
CA SER A 362 -27.40 0.79 36.73
C SER A 362 -27.25 2.18 36.07
N GLY A 363 -27.86 2.33 34.89
CA GLY A 363 -27.92 3.60 34.15
C GLY A 363 -26.73 3.90 33.23
N VAL A 364 -25.65 3.10 33.24
CA VAL A 364 -24.48 3.37 32.37
C VAL A 364 -24.83 3.22 30.89
N VAL A 365 -25.54 2.15 30.52
CA VAL A 365 -25.99 1.93 29.14
C VAL A 365 -26.89 3.07 28.65
N ALA A 366 -27.82 3.53 29.49
CA ALA A 366 -28.70 4.66 29.17
C ALA A 366 -27.91 5.95 28.90
N LYS A 367 -26.85 6.23 29.68
CA LYS A 367 -25.98 7.39 29.45
C LYS A 367 -25.20 7.30 28.14
N ILE A 368 -24.59 6.13 27.86
CA ILE A 368 -23.83 5.91 26.62
C ILE A 368 -24.74 6.11 25.40
N THR A 369 -25.88 5.43 25.39
CA THR A 369 -26.84 5.50 24.29
C THR A 369 -27.45 6.90 24.12
N ALA A 370 -27.69 7.64 25.21
CA ALA A 370 -28.13 9.04 25.15
C ALA A 370 -27.08 9.97 24.50
N VAL A 371 -25.79 9.76 24.77
CA VAL A 371 -24.71 10.56 24.16
C VAL A 371 -24.54 10.26 22.67
N LEU A 372 -24.75 9.02 22.25
CA LEU A 372 -24.78 8.65 20.84
C LEU A 372 -26.00 9.28 20.14
N ALA A 373 -27.17 9.16 20.75
CA ALA A 373 -28.41 9.71 20.21
C ALA A 373 -28.38 11.25 20.07
N SER A 374 -27.79 11.97 21.03
CA SER A 374 -27.66 13.44 20.96
C SER A 374 -26.78 13.93 19.81
N ARG A 375 -26.01 13.04 19.19
CA ARG A 375 -25.20 13.29 17.99
C ARG A 375 -25.74 12.60 16.74
N ASN A 376 -26.98 12.12 16.79
CA ASN A 376 -27.63 11.42 15.68
C ASN A 376 -26.89 10.14 15.24
N ILE A 377 -26.23 9.46 16.18
CA ILE A 377 -25.51 8.20 15.91
C ILE A 377 -26.45 7.04 16.24
N SER A 378 -26.87 6.31 15.21
CA SER A 378 -27.77 5.17 15.35
C SER A 378 -26.99 3.88 15.65
N ILE A 379 -27.50 3.08 16.59
CA ILE A 379 -26.90 1.79 16.98
C ILE A 379 -27.47 0.67 16.11
N LYS A 380 -26.59 -0.17 15.58
CA LYS A 380 -26.94 -1.36 14.80
C LYS A 380 -26.88 -2.63 15.65
N VAL A 381 -25.83 -2.81 16.44
CA VAL A 381 -25.69 -3.93 17.38
C VAL A 381 -25.21 -3.38 18.72
N PHE A 382 -25.73 -3.95 19.81
CA PHE A 382 -25.28 -3.68 21.16
C PHE A 382 -25.05 -5.01 21.88
N VAL A 383 -23.86 -5.23 22.42
CA VAL A 383 -23.50 -6.45 23.17
C VAL A 383 -22.86 -6.05 24.50
N LEU A 384 -23.38 -6.62 25.58
CA LEU A 384 -22.74 -6.61 26.89
C LEU A 384 -22.05 -7.96 27.06
N ARG A 385 -20.72 -7.98 27.23
CA ARG A 385 -19.97 -9.23 27.40
C ARG A 385 -19.80 -9.55 28.87
N GLU A 386 -20.10 -10.79 29.27
CA GLU A 386 -19.96 -11.24 30.67
C GLU A 386 -18.50 -11.49 31.08
N ASP A 387 -17.58 -11.52 30.11
CA ASP A 387 -16.15 -11.68 30.31
C ASP A 387 -15.62 -10.52 31.17
N ARG A 388 -15.54 -10.75 32.49
CA ARG A 388 -15.07 -9.72 33.43
C ARG A 388 -13.62 -9.43 33.11
N HIS A 389 -13.34 -8.18 32.73
CA HIS A 389 -11.98 -7.68 32.71
C HIS A 389 -11.36 -7.87 34.11
N PRO A 390 -10.05 -8.16 34.25
CA PRO A 390 -9.41 -8.40 35.56
C PRO A 390 -9.66 -7.30 36.60
N SER A 391 -9.98 -6.09 36.16
CA SER A 391 -10.32 -4.93 37.00
C SER A 391 -11.80 -4.83 37.41
N ASN A 392 -12.59 -5.89 37.26
CA ASN A 392 -14.04 -5.92 37.53
C ASN A 392 -14.83 -4.91 36.68
N LEU A 393 -14.35 -4.67 35.45
CA LEU A 393 -15.02 -3.90 34.41
C LEU A 393 -15.68 -4.83 33.40
N VAL A 394 -16.77 -4.37 32.82
CA VAL A 394 -17.57 -5.08 31.83
C VAL A 394 -17.40 -4.39 30.48
N PRO A 395 -17.03 -5.11 29.40
CA PRO A 395 -16.97 -4.54 28.07
C PRO A 395 -18.38 -4.37 27.49
N ILE A 396 -18.66 -3.17 27.01
CA ILE A 396 -19.78 -2.86 26.13
C ILE A 396 -19.23 -2.70 24.71
N VAL A 397 -19.76 -3.50 23.79
CA VAL A 397 -19.44 -3.45 22.37
C VAL A 397 -20.66 -2.94 21.60
N ILE A 398 -20.44 -1.94 20.73
CA ILE A 398 -21.47 -1.31 19.93
C ILE A 398 -21.01 -1.28 18.48
N THR A 399 -21.87 -1.65 17.54
CA THR A 399 -21.70 -1.25 16.14
C THR A 399 -22.75 -0.22 15.76
N THR A 400 -22.38 0.75 14.95
CA THR A 400 -23.27 1.83 14.51
C THR A 400 -23.77 1.60 13.08
N TYR A 401 -24.82 2.32 12.69
CA TYR A 401 -25.04 2.68 11.29
C TYR A 401 -24.00 3.74 10.86
N GLU A 402 -24.02 4.17 9.60
CA GLU A 402 -23.13 5.21 9.11
C GLU A 402 -23.23 6.47 9.97
N ALA A 403 -22.08 6.97 10.41
CA ALA A 403 -21.97 8.19 11.18
C ALA A 403 -20.70 8.94 10.77
N ARG A 404 -20.74 10.28 10.91
CA ARG A 404 -19.57 11.11 10.61
C ARG A 404 -18.46 10.84 11.62
N GLU A 405 -17.23 10.75 11.13
CA GLU A 405 -16.04 10.52 11.94
C GLU A 405 -15.88 11.57 13.06
N LYS A 406 -16.22 12.82 12.79
CA LYS A 406 -16.22 13.91 13.79
C LYS A 406 -17.26 13.67 14.90
N ASP A 407 -18.49 13.31 14.55
CA ASP A 407 -19.56 13.06 15.53
C ASP A 407 -19.19 11.88 16.45
N ILE A 408 -18.63 10.82 15.87
CA ILE A 408 -18.12 9.66 16.61
C ILE A 408 -16.96 10.05 17.53
N SER A 409 -16.00 10.84 17.04
CA SER A 409 -14.87 11.32 17.84
C SER A 409 -15.32 12.12 19.06
N GLU A 410 -16.30 13.01 18.89
CA GLU A 410 -16.87 13.80 19.98
C GLU A 410 -17.71 12.96 20.95
N ALA A 411 -18.44 11.97 20.44
CA ALA A 411 -19.16 11.01 21.28
C ALA A 411 -18.18 10.20 22.15
N MET A 412 -17.11 9.66 21.56
CA MET A 412 -16.06 8.93 22.28
C MET A 412 -15.48 9.77 23.41
N LYS A 413 -15.07 11.02 23.12
CA LYS A 413 -14.55 11.96 24.14
C LYS A 413 -15.55 12.18 25.28
N SER A 414 -16.82 12.37 24.94
CA SER A 414 -17.88 12.62 25.92
C SER A 414 -18.12 11.39 26.79
N ILE A 415 -18.16 10.19 26.19
CA ILE A 415 -18.42 8.93 26.89
C ILE A 415 -17.28 8.57 27.84
N ILE A 416 -16.03 8.66 27.36
CA ILE A 416 -14.84 8.37 28.16
C ILE A 416 -14.71 9.31 29.37
N ALA A 417 -15.22 10.55 29.27
CA ALA A 417 -15.20 11.50 30.37
C ALA A 417 -16.25 11.22 31.47
N MET A 418 -17.22 10.31 31.24
CA MET A 418 -18.29 10.02 32.21
C MET A 418 -17.90 8.92 33.19
N PRO A 419 -17.99 9.12 34.52
CA PRO A 419 -17.99 8.01 35.47
C PRO A 419 -19.28 7.17 35.30
N PRO A 420 -19.21 5.82 35.29
CA PRO A 420 -18.08 4.96 35.62
C PRO A 420 -17.45 4.26 34.38
N VAL A 421 -17.23 4.99 33.29
CA VAL A 421 -16.53 4.51 32.09
C VAL A 421 -15.02 4.63 32.28
N ASP A 422 -14.26 3.61 31.88
CA ASP A 422 -12.80 3.62 31.89
C ASP A 422 -12.23 4.40 30.69
N LYS A 423 -10.95 4.76 30.77
CA LYS A 423 -10.27 5.46 29.68
C LYS A 423 -9.86 4.53 28.55
N ASP A 424 -9.70 3.23 28.83
CA ASP A 424 -9.51 2.24 27.78
C ASP A 424 -10.82 2.01 27.01
N ALA A 425 -10.82 2.51 25.77
CA ALA A 425 -11.90 2.39 24.82
C ALA A 425 -11.31 2.19 23.42
N ALA A 426 -12.03 1.49 22.56
CA ALA A 426 -11.61 1.26 21.18
C ALA A 426 -12.63 1.81 20.19
N ARG A 427 -12.11 2.24 19.04
CA ARG A 427 -12.91 2.62 17.87
C ARG A 427 -12.23 2.06 16.63
N ILE A 428 -12.96 1.26 15.85
CA ILE A 428 -12.46 0.70 14.59
C ILE A 428 -13.55 0.95 13.53
N PRO A 429 -13.25 1.62 12.41
CA PRO A 429 -14.22 1.82 11.33
C PRO A 429 -14.58 0.47 10.72
N ILE A 430 -15.84 0.32 10.31
CA ILE A 430 -16.32 -0.84 9.57
C ILE A 430 -16.57 -0.34 8.14
N ILE A 431 -15.77 -0.83 7.20
CA ILE A 431 -15.85 -0.45 5.80
C ILE A 431 -16.81 -1.43 5.10
N ASP A 432 -17.89 -0.89 4.56
CA ASP A 432 -18.81 -1.62 3.71
C ASP A 432 -18.30 -1.71 2.28
N GLU A 433 -18.84 -2.68 1.54
CA GLU A 433 -18.61 -2.79 0.10
C GLU A 433 -19.18 -1.56 -0.60
N GLN A 434 -18.40 -0.98 -1.52
CA GLN A 434 -18.85 0.16 -2.30
C GLN A 434 -20.01 -0.29 -3.18
N MET A 435 -21.16 0.39 -3.09
CA MET A 435 -22.27 0.07 -3.98
C MET A 435 -21.90 0.46 -5.41
N GLU A 436 -22.01 -0.49 -6.33
CA GLU A 436 -21.83 -0.23 -7.76
C GLU A 436 -22.93 0.71 -8.25
N SER A 437 -22.53 1.78 -8.94
CA SER A 437 -23.44 2.68 -9.64
C SER A 437 -24.10 1.91 -10.79
N ASN A 438 -25.36 1.47 -10.62
CA ASN A 438 -26.16 0.84 -11.68
C ASN A 438 -26.58 1.82 -12.79
#